data_AF-A0A257W9M0-F1
#
_entry.id   AF-A0A257W9M0-F1
#
_cell.length_a   1.000
_cell.length_b   1.000
_cell.length_c   1.000
_cell.angle_alpha   90.00
_cell.angle_beta   90.00
_cell.angle_gamma   90.00
#
_symmetry.space_group_name_H-M   'P 1'
#
loop_
_entity.id
_entity.type
_entity.pdbx_description
1 polymer ?
#
loop_
_entity_poly.entity_id
_entity_poly.type
_entity_poly.pdbx_seq_one_letter_code
_entity_poly.pdbx_strand_id
1 'polypeptide(L)'
;LNRDAEHPIMRGWGPGWANPAGELYWIEKVWPTAHPLAAAKNQEKGNEEVCVWTNAYGPNKTRVFGSTLGHHNVTVEHPKFLDLVTRGTLWACDKLNDDYLKANIAQRVPVNLAKGAVATASSEESGKNNFAPHSVDGNGGSRWCAANGSFPQWLQLDLGKPQTVTGVAFKWESSTTAYKYRLEGSVDGKSWKVLADRADINKQFDKEEFAAQPAQFLKLTVLGSNTGGWASLWETEVFGTETVEVSPEKTRKQAEEAFLSDVKIPEGFEATLFATPPAVQYPVFVAAAPDGTTFVSVDKNGSLDRNPRRGSIVRLRDIDGDGRADESKLFVADVDSPRGLVWDRDRLYVMHPPHLSAFIDHDGDGISDEQQVLVQNIAFGFADRPADHTSNGVTLGIDGWLYLAIGDFGFMEAEGTDGRKLQFRGGGVVRVRPDGSGLEIYSRGTRNILEVALDPFLNGFTRDNTNDGDGWDIRLHHFSGLEHHGYPSLFKHFSEEIVQPLADYGGGSGCGALYVAEPGFPEGYGNTLYTADWGRNWVYRHQMTPNGATFTPDQHEFVGATRVTDLD
;
A
#
# COMPACT_ATOMS: atom_id res chain seq x y z
N LEU A 1 -2.62 -31.09 15.62
CA LEU A 1 -3.40 -32.16 16.29
C LEU A 1 -4.33 -31.52 17.28
N ASN A 2 -5.64 -31.69 17.12
CA ASN A 2 -6.61 -31.09 18.05
C ASN A 2 -6.79 -32.06 19.23
N ARG A 3 -6.39 -31.62 20.42
CA ARG A 3 -6.49 -32.43 21.65
C ARG A 3 -7.88 -32.37 22.25
N ASP A 4 -8.59 -31.28 22.02
CA ASP A 4 -9.99 -31.11 22.39
C ASP A 4 -10.76 -30.43 21.24
N ALA A 5 -11.14 -31.23 20.24
CA ALA A 5 -11.88 -30.75 19.07
C ALA A 5 -13.33 -30.33 19.40
N GLU A 6 -13.87 -30.79 20.53
CA GLU A 6 -15.23 -30.49 20.97
C GLU A 6 -15.31 -29.18 21.78
N HIS A 7 -14.16 -28.63 22.20
CA HIS A 7 -14.13 -27.34 22.85
C HIS A 7 -14.77 -26.27 21.95
N PRO A 8 -15.64 -25.36 22.47
CA PRO A 8 -16.35 -24.37 21.64
C PRO A 8 -15.46 -23.48 20.77
N ILE A 9 -14.22 -23.25 21.22
CA ILE A 9 -13.18 -22.51 20.47
C ILE A 9 -12.73 -23.29 19.21
N MET A 10 -12.68 -24.62 19.28
CA MET A 10 -12.14 -25.50 18.24
C MET A 10 -13.21 -26.01 17.26
N ARG A 11 -14.45 -25.52 17.35
CA ARG A 11 -15.55 -25.99 16.51
C ARG A 11 -15.21 -25.82 15.02
N GLY A 12 -15.34 -26.90 14.24
CA GLY A 12 -15.04 -26.89 12.80
C GLY A 12 -13.57 -27.15 12.43
N TRP A 13 -12.68 -27.31 13.42
CA TRP A 13 -11.27 -27.61 13.16
C TRP A 13 -10.99 -29.08 12.80
N GLY A 14 -11.94 -30.00 13.03
CA GLY A 14 -11.77 -31.43 12.73
C GLY A 14 -10.73 -32.11 13.64
N PRO A 15 -10.16 -33.28 13.25
CA PRO A 15 -9.14 -33.98 14.06
C PRO A 15 -7.76 -33.31 14.01
N GLY A 16 -7.54 -32.42 13.04
CA GLY A 16 -6.30 -31.67 12.90
C GLY A 16 -6.38 -30.69 11.73
N TRP A 17 -5.42 -29.77 11.72
CA TRP A 17 -5.25 -28.79 10.67
C TRP A 17 -3.79 -28.81 10.20
N ALA A 18 -3.60 -28.86 8.89
CA ALA A 18 -2.32 -28.60 8.27
C ALA A 18 -2.13 -27.08 8.24
N ASN A 19 -1.37 -26.57 9.19
CA ASN A 19 -1.02 -25.15 9.24
C ASN A 19 -0.16 -24.79 8.02
N PRO A 20 -0.54 -23.83 7.17
CA PRO A 20 0.19 -23.51 5.94
C PRO A 20 1.62 -23.01 6.20
N ALA A 21 1.86 -22.26 7.26
CA ALA A 21 3.21 -21.93 7.75
C ALA A 21 3.21 -21.73 9.27
N GLY A 22 4.21 -22.22 9.99
CA GLY A 22 4.20 -22.09 11.45
C GLY A 22 5.54 -22.29 12.12
N GLU A 23 5.86 -21.37 13.01
CA GLU A 23 6.89 -21.53 14.03
C GLU A 23 6.34 -22.32 15.22
N LEU A 24 7.02 -23.40 15.62
CA LEU A 24 6.65 -24.20 16.80
C LEU A 24 7.51 -23.81 18.00
N TYR A 25 6.89 -23.19 18.99
CA TYR A 25 7.55 -22.81 20.23
C TYR A 25 7.76 -24.02 21.14
N TRP A 26 8.91 -24.06 21.80
CA TRP A 26 9.18 -25.05 22.85
C TRP A 26 8.49 -24.62 24.14
N ILE A 27 7.49 -25.38 24.56
CA ILE A 27 6.77 -25.09 25.80
C ILE A 27 7.45 -25.82 26.94
N GLU A 28 8.29 -25.11 27.69
CA GLU A 28 9.00 -25.69 28.85
C GLU A 28 8.05 -26.27 29.89
N LYS A 29 6.87 -25.67 30.06
CA LYS A 29 5.91 -26.08 31.08
C LYS A 29 4.47 -25.71 30.72
N VAL A 30 3.61 -26.73 30.74
CA VAL A 30 2.15 -26.55 30.76
C VAL A 30 1.69 -26.66 32.21
N TRP A 31 1.09 -25.59 32.74
CA TRP A 31 0.59 -25.58 34.12
C TRP A 31 -0.64 -26.49 34.27
N PRO A 32 -0.87 -27.13 35.44
CA PRO A 32 -2.04 -27.99 35.66
C PRO A 32 -3.39 -27.28 35.50
N THR A 33 -3.42 -25.95 35.56
CA THR A 33 -4.63 -25.14 35.37
C THR A 33 -4.89 -24.81 33.90
N ALA A 34 -3.91 -25.04 33.01
CA ALA A 34 -4.06 -24.86 31.58
C ALA A 34 -4.69 -26.11 30.96
N HIS A 35 -5.61 -25.88 30.03
CA HIS A 35 -6.28 -26.91 29.25
C HIS A 35 -5.82 -26.83 27.79
N PRO A 36 -4.94 -27.72 27.34
CA PRO A 36 -4.47 -27.76 25.95
C PRO A 36 -5.60 -28.11 24.98
N LEU A 37 -5.83 -27.26 23.99
CA LEU A 37 -6.83 -27.48 22.94
C LEU A 37 -6.22 -28.08 21.68
N ALA A 38 -4.99 -27.68 21.34
CA ALA A 38 -4.26 -28.22 20.20
C ALA A 38 -2.76 -28.29 20.47
N ALA A 39 -2.10 -29.23 19.80
CA ALA A 39 -0.67 -29.41 19.79
C ALA A 39 -0.16 -29.64 18.36
N ALA A 40 1.08 -29.28 18.08
CA ALA A 40 1.76 -29.61 16.84
C ALA A 40 2.99 -30.48 17.13
N LYS A 41 3.32 -31.36 16.19
CA LYS A 41 4.44 -32.28 16.33
C LYS A 41 5.71 -31.58 15.85
N ASN A 42 6.73 -31.58 16.69
CA ASN A 42 8.08 -31.17 16.33
C ASN A 42 8.63 -32.14 15.27
N GLN A 43 9.07 -31.62 14.13
CA GLN A 43 9.54 -32.44 13.01
C GLN A 43 10.92 -33.08 13.27
N GLU A 44 11.77 -32.47 14.10
CA GLU A 44 13.10 -32.99 14.45
C GLU A 44 13.07 -34.04 15.56
N LYS A 45 12.37 -33.74 16.65
CA LYS A 45 12.36 -34.56 17.87
C LYS A 45 11.14 -35.47 17.99
N GLY A 46 10.11 -35.24 17.18
CA GLY A 46 8.88 -36.02 17.17
C GLY A 46 7.97 -35.84 18.39
N ASN A 47 8.35 -35.01 19.36
CA ASN A 47 7.52 -34.66 20.51
C ASN A 47 6.43 -33.64 20.12
N GLU A 48 5.34 -33.59 20.88
CA GLU A 48 4.24 -32.64 20.63
C GLU A 48 4.36 -31.43 21.56
N GLU A 49 4.25 -30.23 20.98
CA GLU A 49 4.21 -28.96 21.70
C GLU A 49 2.80 -28.37 21.64
N VAL A 50 2.31 -27.87 22.78
CA VAL A 50 0.99 -27.24 22.84
C VAL A 50 1.03 -25.91 22.11
N CYS A 51 0.11 -25.71 21.16
CA CYS A 51 0.05 -24.49 20.35
C CYS A 51 -1.25 -23.69 20.56
N VAL A 52 -2.28 -24.28 21.17
CA VAL A 52 -3.51 -23.59 21.56
C VAL A 52 -3.96 -24.10 22.92
N TRP A 53 -4.30 -23.21 23.83
CA TRP A 53 -4.75 -23.57 25.18
C TRP A 53 -5.71 -22.55 25.77
N THR A 54 -6.44 -22.98 26.80
CA THR A 54 -7.15 -22.10 27.72
C THR A 54 -6.60 -22.23 29.13
N ASN A 55 -6.89 -21.26 30.00
CA ASN A 55 -6.54 -21.33 31.42
C ASN A 55 -7.59 -20.57 32.24
N ALA A 56 -7.85 -21.04 33.47
CA ALA A 56 -8.63 -20.31 34.47
C ALA A 56 -7.66 -19.76 35.52
N TYR A 57 -7.13 -18.57 35.26
CA TYR A 57 -6.03 -18.01 36.03
C TYR A 57 -6.48 -17.31 37.33
N GLY A 58 -5.78 -17.60 38.42
CA GLY A 58 -5.94 -16.93 39.71
C GLY A 58 -7.23 -17.28 40.47
N PRO A 59 -7.46 -16.66 41.63
CA PRO A 59 -8.60 -16.95 42.51
C PRO A 59 -9.95 -16.64 41.87
N ASN A 60 -9.99 -15.70 40.93
CA ASN A 60 -11.20 -15.31 40.20
C ASN A 60 -11.50 -16.21 38.99
N LYS A 61 -10.65 -17.21 38.70
CA LYS A 61 -10.76 -18.09 37.53
C LYS A 61 -10.90 -17.31 36.22
N THR A 62 -10.10 -16.25 36.06
CA THR A 62 -10.12 -15.40 34.86
C THR A 62 -9.81 -16.26 33.64
N ARG A 63 -10.68 -16.21 32.63
CA ARG A 63 -10.49 -16.97 31.39
C ARG A 63 -9.36 -16.36 30.58
N VAL A 64 -8.39 -17.19 30.26
CA VAL A 64 -7.28 -16.86 29.37
C VAL A 64 -7.36 -17.80 28.18
N PHE A 65 -7.30 -17.23 26.98
CA PHE A 65 -7.07 -17.96 25.74
C PHE A 65 -5.66 -17.64 25.26
N GLY A 66 -4.93 -18.65 24.80
CA GLY A 66 -3.58 -18.50 24.28
C GLY A 66 -3.37 -19.35 23.04
N SER A 67 -2.55 -18.82 22.13
CA SER A 67 -2.12 -19.49 20.91
C SER A 67 -0.68 -19.09 20.61
N THR A 68 0.14 -20.04 20.15
CA THR A 68 1.45 -19.77 19.53
C THR A 68 1.39 -19.90 18.00
N LEU A 69 0.19 -19.95 17.42
CA LEU A 69 -0.01 -19.90 15.97
C LEU A 69 -0.12 -18.44 15.50
N GLY A 70 0.14 -18.17 14.23
CA GLY A 70 -0.05 -16.83 13.63
C GLY A 70 1.21 -15.98 13.46
N HIS A 71 2.39 -16.59 13.37
CA HIS A 71 3.66 -15.88 13.15
C HIS A 71 3.97 -15.55 11.68
N HIS A 72 3.12 -16.00 10.76
CA HIS A 72 3.27 -15.76 9.31
C HIS A 72 1.96 -15.22 8.74
N ASN A 73 2.03 -14.29 7.78
CA ASN A 73 0.87 -13.66 7.14
C ASN A 73 -0.11 -14.71 6.59
N VAL A 74 0.39 -15.72 5.88
CA VAL A 74 -0.44 -16.82 5.33
C VAL A 74 -1.27 -17.56 6.39
N THR A 75 -0.78 -17.62 7.63
CA THR A 75 -1.48 -18.24 8.75
C THR A 75 -2.46 -17.27 9.38
N VAL A 76 -2.11 -15.99 9.47
CA VAL A 76 -2.97 -14.93 10.01
C VAL A 76 -4.18 -14.66 9.11
N GLU A 77 -3.99 -14.73 7.79
CA GLU A 77 -5.03 -14.50 6.79
C GLU A 77 -5.96 -15.72 6.63
N HIS A 78 -5.51 -16.90 7.06
CA HIS A 78 -6.26 -18.13 6.86
C HIS A 78 -7.59 -18.11 7.66
N PRO A 79 -8.75 -18.39 7.02
CA PRO A 79 -10.06 -18.29 7.66
C PRO A 79 -10.20 -19.10 8.96
N LYS A 80 -9.58 -20.30 9.02
CA LYS A 80 -9.58 -21.12 10.25
C LYS A 80 -8.85 -20.46 11.41
N PHE A 81 -7.73 -19.77 11.16
CA PHE A 81 -7.00 -19.08 12.21
C PHE A 81 -7.76 -17.86 12.69
N LEU A 82 -8.34 -17.07 11.77
CA LEU A 82 -9.21 -15.96 12.12
C LEU A 82 -10.40 -16.41 12.96
N ASP A 83 -11.09 -17.49 12.57
CA ASP A 83 -12.19 -18.07 13.36
C ASP A 83 -11.71 -18.56 14.74
N LEU A 84 -10.52 -19.19 14.85
CA LEU A 84 -9.92 -19.59 16.12
C LEU A 84 -9.68 -18.38 17.04
N VAL A 85 -9.05 -17.33 16.53
CA VAL A 85 -8.75 -16.12 17.31
C VAL A 85 -10.03 -15.40 17.72
N THR A 86 -11.02 -15.31 16.81
CA THR A 86 -12.34 -14.74 17.11
C THR A 86 -13.04 -15.52 18.23
N ARG A 87 -13.17 -16.86 18.09
CA ARG A 87 -13.83 -17.69 19.10
C ARG A 87 -13.08 -17.70 20.43
N GLY A 88 -11.75 -17.77 20.38
CA GLY A 88 -10.89 -17.75 21.56
C GLY A 88 -11.02 -16.46 22.35
N THR A 89 -11.02 -15.31 21.66
CA THR A 89 -11.24 -13.99 22.25
C THR A 89 -12.63 -13.88 22.87
N LEU A 90 -13.67 -14.27 22.14
CA LEU A 90 -15.04 -14.25 22.65
C LEU A 90 -15.20 -15.17 23.87
N TRP A 91 -14.59 -16.36 23.86
CA TRP A 91 -14.64 -17.28 24.99
C TRP A 91 -13.95 -16.71 26.23
N ALA A 92 -12.80 -16.06 26.07
CA ALA A 92 -12.07 -15.40 27.15
C ALA A 92 -12.89 -14.27 27.79
N CYS A 93 -13.74 -13.60 26.99
CA CYS A 93 -14.65 -12.57 27.46
C CYS A 93 -16.01 -13.09 27.96
N ASP A 94 -16.23 -14.41 28.00
CA ASP A 94 -17.53 -15.05 28.28
C ASP A 94 -18.66 -14.61 27.33
N LYS A 95 -18.31 -14.40 26.06
CA LYS A 95 -19.16 -13.91 24.97
C LYS A 95 -19.22 -14.86 23.79
N LEU A 96 -18.73 -16.09 23.90
CA LEU A 96 -18.82 -17.07 22.81
C LEU A 96 -20.23 -17.65 22.73
N ASN A 97 -21.12 -16.93 22.07
CA ASN A 97 -22.51 -17.28 21.78
C ASN A 97 -22.98 -16.56 20.51
N ASP A 98 -24.17 -16.88 20.02
CA ASP A 98 -24.70 -16.36 18.76
C ASP A 98 -24.97 -14.84 18.77
N ASP A 99 -25.04 -14.20 19.95
CA ASP A 99 -25.20 -12.74 20.06
C ASP A 99 -23.95 -11.97 19.65
N TYR A 100 -22.76 -12.59 19.79
CA TYR A 100 -21.46 -12.00 19.49
C TYR A 100 -20.70 -12.70 18.37
N LEU A 101 -20.91 -14.01 18.19
CA LEU A 101 -20.33 -14.78 17.09
C LEU A 101 -21.16 -14.59 15.81
N LYS A 102 -21.22 -13.34 15.36
CA LYS A 102 -21.95 -12.94 14.16
C LYS A 102 -21.04 -13.01 12.95
N ALA A 103 -21.56 -13.55 11.84
CA ALA A 103 -20.88 -13.48 10.55
C ALA A 103 -20.61 -12.01 10.18
N ASN A 104 -19.59 -11.77 9.36
CA ASN A 104 -19.27 -10.45 8.82
C ASN A 104 -20.29 -10.05 7.73
N ILE A 105 -21.57 -10.02 8.11
CA ILE A 105 -22.72 -9.72 7.24
C ILE A 105 -23.08 -8.24 7.37
N ALA A 106 -23.78 -7.74 6.37
CA ALA A 106 -24.34 -6.40 6.37
C ALA A 106 -25.13 -6.11 7.66
N GLN A 107 -24.81 -5.01 8.34
CA GLN A 107 -25.47 -4.58 9.57
C GLN A 107 -26.23 -3.28 9.32
N ARG A 108 -27.40 -3.14 9.93
CA ARG A 108 -28.10 -1.84 9.96
C ARG A 108 -27.61 -1.04 11.15
N VAL A 109 -26.96 0.09 10.88
CA VAL A 109 -26.53 1.06 11.90
C VAL A 109 -27.36 2.34 11.80
N PRO A 110 -27.57 3.06 12.90
CA PRO A 110 -28.24 4.37 12.84
C PRO A 110 -27.49 5.34 11.91
N VAL A 111 -28.22 6.12 11.13
CA VAL A 111 -27.63 7.19 10.31
C VAL A 111 -27.16 8.32 11.23
N ASN A 112 -25.92 8.79 11.04
CA ASN A 112 -25.44 10.03 11.65
C ASN A 112 -26.05 11.24 10.92
N LEU A 113 -27.09 11.83 11.51
CA LEU A 113 -27.82 13.00 11.02
C LEU A 113 -27.00 14.29 11.08
N ALA A 114 -25.92 14.31 11.89
CA ALA A 114 -25.07 15.48 12.04
C ALA A 114 -23.94 15.53 11.00
N LYS A 115 -23.65 14.46 10.26
CA LYS A 115 -22.55 14.45 9.28
C LYS A 115 -22.75 15.53 8.22
N GLY A 116 -21.83 16.50 8.16
CA GLY A 116 -21.88 17.65 7.26
C GLY A 116 -22.89 18.74 7.66
N ALA A 117 -23.47 18.67 8.87
CA ALA A 117 -24.36 19.70 9.40
C ALA A 117 -23.62 21.02 9.62
N VAL A 118 -24.37 22.13 9.68
CA VAL A 118 -23.78 23.42 10.03
C VAL A 118 -23.46 23.43 11.52
N ALA A 119 -22.17 23.52 11.86
CA ALA A 119 -21.69 23.60 13.22
C ALA A 119 -21.15 25.00 13.54
N THR A 120 -21.51 25.52 14.72
CA THR A 120 -21.02 26.79 15.26
C THR A 120 -20.65 26.63 16.73
N ALA A 121 -19.72 27.43 17.23
CA ALA A 121 -19.28 27.33 18.63
C ALA A 121 -19.15 28.71 19.30
N SER A 122 -19.08 28.70 20.63
CA SER A 122 -18.78 29.90 21.43
C SER A 122 -17.41 30.49 21.12
N SER A 123 -16.43 29.63 20.81
CA SER A 123 -15.07 30.00 20.45
C SER A 123 -14.34 28.84 19.78
N GLU A 124 -13.22 29.13 19.10
CA GLU A 124 -12.47 28.17 18.30
C GLU A 124 -10.94 28.41 18.39
N GLU A 125 -10.13 27.35 18.42
CA GLU A 125 -8.65 27.42 18.41
C GLU A 125 -8.14 27.61 16.96
N SER A 126 -8.31 28.82 16.41
CA SER A 126 -8.00 29.11 15.00
C SER A 126 -6.52 28.90 14.63
N GLY A 127 -5.59 29.11 15.57
CA GLY A 127 -4.15 28.96 15.33
C GLY A 127 -3.70 27.53 15.02
N LYS A 128 -4.58 26.53 15.21
CA LYS A 128 -4.35 25.12 14.87
C LYS A 128 -5.43 24.53 13.95
N ASN A 129 -6.24 25.38 13.33
CA ASN A 129 -7.35 24.97 12.46
C ASN A 129 -8.38 24.04 13.16
N ASN A 130 -8.69 24.22 14.44
CA ASN A 130 -9.66 23.39 15.16
C ASN A 130 -11.05 24.05 15.22
N PHE A 131 -11.72 24.13 14.07
CA PHE A 131 -13.00 24.82 13.88
C PHE A 131 -14.22 23.94 14.21
N ALA A 132 -15.38 24.55 14.48
CA ALA A 132 -16.62 23.82 14.80
C ALA A 132 -17.05 22.81 13.72
N PRO A 133 -16.95 23.09 12.40
CA PRO A 133 -17.29 22.11 11.36
C PRO A 133 -16.52 20.78 11.44
N HIS A 134 -15.32 20.79 12.02
CA HIS A 134 -14.52 19.56 12.21
C HIS A 134 -15.09 18.63 13.29
N SER A 135 -16.12 19.03 14.02
CA SER A 135 -16.83 18.14 14.95
C SER A 135 -17.91 17.31 14.28
N VAL A 136 -18.14 17.48 12.97
CA VAL A 136 -19.24 16.83 12.22
C VAL A 136 -18.82 16.41 10.80
N ASP A 137 -17.53 16.39 10.49
CA ASP A 137 -17.02 16.15 9.12
C ASP A 137 -16.82 14.65 8.81
N GLY A 138 -16.90 13.77 9.81
CA GLY A 138 -16.64 12.34 9.65
C GLY A 138 -15.15 11.98 9.60
N ASN A 139 -14.24 12.91 9.88
CA ASN A 139 -12.80 12.71 9.82
C ASN A 139 -12.21 12.61 11.23
N GLY A 140 -11.81 11.40 11.63
CA GLY A 140 -11.25 11.14 12.95
C GLY A 140 -9.91 11.80 13.27
N GLY A 141 -9.31 12.55 12.33
CA GLY A 141 -8.07 13.31 12.51
C GLY A 141 -8.26 14.83 12.64
N SER A 142 -9.47 15.37 12.46
CA SER A 142 -9.82 16.77 12.68
C SER A 142 -10.74 16.90 13.90
N ARG A 143 -10.74 18.07 14.56
CA ARG A 143 -11.56 18.32 15.75
C ARG A 143 -12.00 19.76 15.87
N TRP A 144 -13.07 19.98 16.60
CA TRP A 144 -13.34 21.27 17.22
C TRP A 144 -12.60 21.40 18.55
N CYS A 145 -12.06 22.58 18.82
CA CYS A 145 -11.51 22.94 20.12
C CYS A 145 -11.88 24.39 20.44
N ALA A 146 -12.35 24.65 21.66
CA ALA A 146 -12.56 26.01 22.15
C ALA A 146 -11.26 26.84 22.08
N ALA A 147 -11.36 28.17 22.01
CA ALA A 147 -10.19 29.06 21.91
C ALA A 147 -9.33 29.09 23.19
N ASN A 148 -9.95 28.83 24.35
CA ASN A 148 -9.30 28.86 25.66
C ASN A 148 -9.98 27.86 26.62
N GLY A 149 -9.35 27.60 27.77
CA GLY A 149 -9.85 26.68 28.79
C GLY A 149 -10.88 27.27 29.76
N SER A 150 -11.54 28.39 29.42
CA SER A 150 -12.63 28.92 30.24
C SER A 150 -13.93 28.15 29.98
N PHE A 151 -14.77 28.03 31.00
CA PHE A 151 -16.09 27.43 30.89
C PHE A 151 -17.17 28.44 31.30
N PRO A 152 -18.39 28.37 30.74
CA PRO A 152 -18.84 27.37 29.77
C PRO A 152 -18.37 27.64 28.33
N GLN A 153 -18.25 26.58 27.53
CA GLN A 153 -18.10 26.64 26.07
C GLN A 153 -19.27 25.89 25.45
N TRP A 154 -19.75 26.32 24.28
CA TRP A 154 -20.84 25.63 23.59
C TRP A 154 -20.49 25.31 22.14
N LEU A 155 -21.05 24.21 21.67
CA LEU A 155 -21.09 23.77 20.27
C LEU A 155 -22.57 23.57 19.89
N GLN A 156 -22.99 24.18 18.80
CA GLN A 156 -24.36 24.09 18.27
C GLN A 156 -24.34 23.53 16.87
N LEU A 157 -25.18 22.53 16.63
CA LEU A 157 -25.39 21.88 15.34
C LEU A 157 -26.76 22.27 14.80
N ASP A 158 -26.85 22.57 13.51
CA ASP A 158 -28.09 22.73 12.76
C ASP A 158 -28.18 21.60 11.71
N LEU A 159 -29.12 20.68 11.93
CA LEU A 159 -29.39 19.53 11.07
C LEU A 159 -30.14 19.92 9.77
N GLY A 160 -30.39 21.21 9.54
CA GLY A 160 -31.00 21.79 8.33
C GLY A 160 -32.53 21.72 8.28
N LYS A 161 -33.15 20.76 8.98
CA LYS A 161 -34.62 20.64 9.11
C LYS A 161 -35.01 19.95 10.41
N PRO A 162 -36.22 20.22 10.95
CA PRO A 162 -36.74 19.46 12.09
C PRO A 162 -36.92 17.98 11.74
N GLN A 163 -36.34 17.11 12.56
CA GLN A 163 -36.41 15.66 12.40
C GLN A 163 -36.35 14.95 13.75
N THR A 164 -36.72 13.67 13.80
CA THR A 164 -36.72 12.90 15.05
C THR A 164 -35.30 12.51 15.44
N VAL A 165 -34.91 12.87 16.65
CA VAL A 165 -33.63 12.49 17.27
C VAL A 165 -33.86 11.59 18.48
N THR A 166 -32.97 10.61 18.67
CA THR A 166 -33.05 9.57 19.70
C THR A 166 -31.80 9.48 20.56
N GLY A 167 -30.68 10.08 20.12
CA GLY A 167 -29.45 10.09 20.88
C GLY A 167 -28.33 10.85 20.20
N VAL A 168 -27.24 11.02 20.93
CA VAL A 168 -25.99 11.65 20.46
C VAL A 168 -24.80 10.82 20.93
N ALA A 169 -23.81 10.59 20.07
CA ALA A 169 -22.49 10.10 20.47
C ALA A 169 -21.45 11.22 20.37
N PHE A 170 -20.50 11.19 21.29
CA PHE A 170 -19.41 12.15 21.40
C PHE A 170 -18.08 11.40 21.33
N LYS A 171 -17.24 11.78 20.37
CA LYS A 171 -15.83 11.39 20.36
C LYS A 171 -15.01 12.52 20.96
N TRP A 172 -14.91 12.52 22.28
CA TRP A 172 -14.13 13.51 23.03
C TRP A 172 -12.64 13.44 22.71
N GLU A 173 -11.95 14.57 22.86
CA GLU A 173 -10.51 14.63 22.58
C GLU A 173 -9.68 13.72 23.51
N SER A 174 -10.03 13.73 24.80
CA SER A 174 -9.39 12.94 25.85
C SER A 174 -10.31 11.83 26.34
N SER A 175 -9.82 10.59 26.38
CA SER A 175 -10.53 9.42 26.93
C SER A 175 -10.45 9.30 28.46
N THR A 176 -9.74 10.21 29.11
CA THR A 176 -9.54 10.22 30.58
C THR A 176 -10.20 11.41 31.27
N THR A 177 -10.70 12.38 30.50
CA THR A 177 -11.28 13.62 31.01
C THR A 177 -12.81 13.50 31.08
N ALA A 178 -13.38 13.63 32.27
CA ALA A 178 -14.82 13.73 32.43
C ALA A 178 -15.26 15.17 32.16
N TYR A 179 -15.72 15.44 30.94
CA TYR A 179 -16.36 16.70 30.59
C TYR A 179 -17.75 16.78 31.19
N LYS A 180 -18.03 17.84 31.96
CA LYS A 180 -19.35 18.16 32.50
C LYS A 180 -20.10 18.97 31.47
N TYR A 181 -21.33 18.62 31.16
CA TYR A 181 -22.07 19.30 30.09
C TYR A 181 -23.58 19.26 30.26
N ARG A 182 -24.27 20.09 29.48
CA ARG A 182 -25.70 20.02 29.23
C ARG A 182 -25.93 19.91 27.73
N LEU A 183 -26.76 18.96 27.32
CA LEU A 183 -27.18 18.77 25.93
C LEU A 183 -28.65 19.19 25.81
N GLU A 184 -28.91 20.08 24.86
CA GLU A 184 -30.23 20.67 24.62
C GLU A 184 -30.63 20.51 23.15
N GLY A 185 -31.93 20.36 22.90
CA GLY A 185 -32.51 20.24 21.56
C GLY A 185 -33.57 21.31 21.32
N SER A 186 -33.69 21.76 20.08
CA SER A 186 -34.66 22.77 19.66
C SER A 186 -35.13 22.53 18.23
N VAL A 187 -36.40 22.84 17.94
CA VAL A 187 -36.95 22.82 16.56
C VAL A 187 -36.85 24.18 15.87
N ASP A 188 -36.66 25.26 16.62
CA ASP A 188 -36.74 26.66 16.14
C ASP A 188 -35.49 27.50 16.45
N GLY A 189 -34.52 26.92 17.19
CA GLY A 189 -33.30 27.59 17.65
C GLY A 189 -33.51 28.59 18.79
N LYS A 190 -34.74 28.73 19.28
CA LYS A 190 -35.15 29.72 20.30
C LYS A 190 -35.61 29.06 21.59
N SER A 191 -36.44 28.03 21.46
CA SER A 191 -37.01 27.27 22.57
C SER A 191 -36.22 25.98 22.73
N TRP A 192 -35.52 25.84 23.86
CA TRP A 192 -34.61 24.73 24.10
C TRP A 192 -35.16 23.79 25.18
N LYS A 193 -35.04 22.49 24.93
CA LYS A 193 -35.38 21.43 25.88
C LYS A 193 -34.12 20.67 26.25
N VAL A 194 -33.91 20.45 27.54
CA VAL A 194 -32.80 19.63 28.03
C VAL A 194 -33.03 18.18 27.60
N LEU A 195 -32.05 17.63 26.88
CA LEU A 195 -32.02 16.24 26.42
C LEU A 195 -31.20 15.38 27.39
N ALA A 196 -30.08 15.91 27.87
CA ALA A 196 -29.25 15.31 28.92
C ALA A 196 -28.61 16.40 29.79
N ASP A 197 -28.59 16.18 31.10
CA ASP A 197 -27.84 17.03 32.04
C ASP A 197 -26.77 16.18 32.74
N ARG A 198 -25.51 16.60 32.56
CA ARG A 198 -24.29 15.99 33.07
C ARG A 198 -23.43 17.04 33.76
N ALA A 199 -24.02 18.02 34.44
CA ALA A 199 -23.29 19.06 35.15
C ALA A 199 -22.38 18.53 36.29
N ASP A 200 -22.75 17.41 36.91
CA ASP A 200 -22.11 16.92 38.14
C ASP A 200 -21.42 15.54 37.97
N ILE A 201 -21.03 15.20 36.75
CA ILE A 201 -20.37 13.91 36.49
C ILE A 201 -18.89 13.93 36.82
N ASN A 202 -18.38 12.77 37.24
CA ASN A 202 -16.95 12.48 37.42
C ASN A 202 -16.47 11.32 36.55
N LYS A 203 -17.36 10.77 35.70
CA LYS A 203 -17.07 9.76 34.69
C LYS A 203 -17.55 10.29 33.34
N GLN A 204 -16.75 10.07 32.30
CA GLN A 204 -17.07 10.48 30.94
C GLN A 204 -18.20 9.64 30.34
N PHE A 205 -19.02 10.30 29.52
CA PHE A 205 -20.08 9.68 28.74
C PHE A 205 -19.82 9.95 27.26
N ASP A 206 -19.62 8.90 26.49
CA ASP A 206 -19.38 8.97 25.04
C ASP A 206 -20.68 8.87 24.25
N LYS A 207 -21.80 8.61 24.92
CA LYS A 207 -23.13 8.51 24.31
C LYS A 207 -24.22 8.95 25.28
N GLU A 208 -25.21 9.62 24.73
CA GLU A 208 -26.48 9.96 25.38
C GLU A 208 -27.64 9.38 24.56
N GLU A 209 -28.54 8.67 25.23
CA GLU A 209 -29.78 8.17 24.65
C GLU A 209 -30.95 8.83 25.37
N PHE A 210 -31.95 9.26 24.61
CA PHE A 210 -33.14 9.93 25.15
C PHE A 210 -34.38 9.56 24.35
N ALA A 211 -35.56 9.83 24.92
CA ALA A 211 -36.82 9.58 24.24
C ALA A 211 -36.88 10.32 22.89
N ALA A 212 -37.38 9.62 21.86
CA ALA A 212 -37.53 10.16 20.51
C ALA A 212 -38.31 11.48 20.53
N GLN A 213 -37.74 12.54 19.97
CA GLN A 213 -38.36 13.86 19.93
C GLN A 213 -37.87 14.67 18.73
N PRO A 214 -38.66 15.65 18.24
CA PRO A 214 -38.25 16.48 17.13
C PRO A 214 -37.15 17.47 17.55
N ALA A 215 -36.10 17.59 16.75
CA ALA A 215 -35.09 18.64 16.84
C ALA A 215 -34.57 18.99 15.44
N GLN A 216 -34.24 20.26 15.23
CA GLN A 216 -33.40 20.73 14.14
C GLN A 216 -32.03 21.14 14.68
N PHE A 217 -32.02 21.76 15.85
CA PHE A 217 -30.81 22.24 16.49
C PHE A 217 -30.48 21.41 17.72
N LEU A 218 -29.19 21.10 17.89
CA LEU A 218 -28.65 20.55 19.13
C LEU A 218 -27.58 21.49 19.66
N LYS A 219 -27.57 21.72 20.97
CA LYS A 219 -26.55 22.53 21.65
C LYS A 219 -25.93 21.74 22.78
N LEU A 220 -24.65 21.49 22.68
CA LEU A 220 -23.82 20.98 23.75
C LEU A 220 -23.17 22.17 24.45
N THR A 221 -23.50 22.38 25.72
CA THR A 221 -22.84 23.36 26.58
C THR A 221 -21.92 22.61 27.54
N VAL A 222 -20.61 22.68 27.32
CA VAL A 222 -19.59 22.13 28.22
C VAL A 222 -19.39 23.12 29.38
N LEU A 223 -19.71 22.65 30.59
CA LEU A 223 -19.76 23.42 31.83
C LEU A 223 -18.45 23.36 32.63
N GLY A 224 -17.61 22.37 32.36
CA GLY A 224 -16.33 22.17 33.04
C GLY A 224 -15.74 20.80 32.74
N SER A 225 -14.65 20.48 33.42
CA SER A 225 -14.05 19.13 33.41
C SER A 225 -13.38 18.84 34.75
N ASN A 226 -13.13 17.56 35.05
CA ASN A 226 -12.40 17.15 36.26
C ASN A 226 -10.89 17.45 36.21
N THR A 227 -10.32 17.65 35.02
CA THR A 227 -8.89 17.92 34.81
C THR A 227 -8.59 19.35 34.37
N GLY A 228 -9.61 20.21 34.21
CA GLY A 228 -9.48 21.49 33.50
C GLY A 228 -9.22 21.28 32.00
N GLY A 229 -8.66 22.31 31.34
CA GLY A 229 -8.35 22.27 29.91
C GLY A 229 -9.46 22.81 29.02
N TRP A 230 -9.43 22.44 27.73
CA TRP A 230 -10.30 22.98 26.69
C TRP A 230 -11.45 22.01 26.40
N ALA A 231 -12.64 22.56 26.12
CA ALA A 231 -13.71 21.78 25.50
C ALA A 231 -13.30 21.39 24.07
N SER A 232 -13.28 20.09 23.77
CA SER A 232 -12.88 19.60 22.45
C SER A 232 -13.47 18.24 22.10
N LEU A 233 -13.84 18.10 20.83
CA LEU A 233 -14.48 16.92 20.24
C LEU A 233 -13.88 16.64 18.87
N TRP A 234 -13.42 15.40 18.67
CA TRP A 234 -13.10 14.87 17.34
C TRP A 234 -14.35 14.71 16.48
N GLU A 235 -15.49 14.31 17.07
CA GLU A 235 -16.72 14.04 16.33
C GLU A 235 -17.95 14.12 17.25
N THR A 236 -19.08 14.56 16.71
CA THR A 236 -20.42 14.52 17.33
C THR A 236 -21.40 13.91 16.36
N GLU A 237 -21.94 12.76 16.72
CA GLU A 237 -22.88 12.02 15.88
C GLU A 237 -24.29 12.12 16.47
N VAL A 238 -25.27 12.52 15.65
CA VAL A 238 -26.67 12.63 16.09
C VAL A 238 -27.47 11.53 15.42
N PHE A 239 -28.23 10.76 16.19
CA PHE A 239 -28.99 9.63 15.68
C PHE A 239 -30.50 9.87 15.76
N GLY A 240 -31.21 9.32 14.78
CA GLY A 240 -32.67 9.26 14.75
C GLY A 240 -33.17 7.82 14.61
N THR A 241 -34.37 7.66 14.04
CA THR A 241 -34.97 6.34 13.78
C THR A 241 -34.48 5.71 12.47
N GLU A 242 -33.82 6.49 11.62
CA GLU A 242 -33.30 6.01 10.33
C GLU A 242 -32.06 5.15 10.53
N THR A 243 -32.01 4.01 9.84
CA THR A 243 -30.86 3.11 9.82
C THR A 243 -30.44 2.82 8.39
N VAL A 244 -29.14 2.76 8.17
CA VAL A 244 -28.49 2.42 6.91
C VAL A 244 -27.82 1.07 7.04
N GLU A 245 -27.92 0.27 5.99
CA GLU A 245 -27.15 -0.96 5.87
C GLU A 245 -25.69 -0.63 5.51
N VAL A 246 -24.77 -1.05 6.39
CA VAL A 246 -23.33 -0.99 6.19
C VAL A 246 -22.84 -2.42 6.06
N SER A 247 -22.23 -2.74 4.93
CA SER A 247 -21.50 -3.99 4.73
C SER A 247 -20.03 -3.67 4.45
N PRO A 248 -19.08 -4.42 5.03
CA PRO A 248 -17.66 -4.23 4.75
C PRO A 248 -17.34 -4.30 3.25
N GLU A 249 -18.03 -5.17 2.51
CA GLU A 249 -17.90 -5.27 1.06
C GLU A 249 -18.32 -3.98 0.35
N LYS A 250 -19.47 -3.39 0.71
CA LYS A 250 -19.94 -2.15 0.12
C LYS A 250 -19.02 -0.98 0.47
N THR A 251 -18.55 -0.90 1.72
CA THR A 251 -17.59 0.12 2.14
C THR A 251 -16.27 -0.01 1.37
N ARG A 252 -15.77 -1.24 1.17
CA ARG A 252 -14.58 -1.50 0.36
C ARG A 252 -14.79 -1.07 -1.09
N LYS A 253 -15.90 -1.47 -1.72
CA LYS A 253 -16.24 -1.06 -3.10
C LYS A 253 -16.32 0.46 -3.25
N GLN A 254 -16.95 1.16 -2.31
CA GLN A 254 -17.01 2.62 -2.32
C GLN A 254 -15.63 3.27 -2.18
N ALA A 255 -14.75 2.70 -1.34
CA ALA A 255 -13.38 3.19 -1.21
C ALA A 255 -12.56 2.96 -2.49
N GLU A 256 -12.75 1.82 -3.15
CA GLU A 256 -12.12 1.50 -4.43
C GLU A 256 -12.64 2.39 -5.56
N GLU A 257 -13.96 2.59 -5.67
CA GLU A 257 -14.57 3.54 -6.62
C GLU A 257 -14.02 4.96 -6.42
N ALA A 258 -13.85 5.40 -5.17
CA ALA A 258 -13.26 6.70 -4.86
C ALA A 258 -11.76 6.76 -5.18
N PHE A 259 -11.02 5.66 -5.07
CA PHE A 259 -9.62 5.59 -5.46
C PHE A 259 -9.46 5.64 -6.98
N LEU A 260 -10.31 4.91 -7.70
CA LEU A 260 -10.29 4.81 -9.16
C LEU A 260 -10.95 6.00 -9.86
N SER A 261 -11.63 6.91 -9.15
CA SER A 261 -12.35 8.03 -9.77
C SER A 261 -11.46 8.99 -10.55
N ASP A 262 -10.18 9.07 -10.19
CA ASP A 262 -9.17 9.90 -10.86
C ASP A 262 -8.40 9.11 -11.94
N VAL A 263 -8.64 7.81 -12.07
CA VAL A 263 -8.01 6.96 -13.08
C VAL A 263 -8.75 7.08 -14.41
N LYS A 264 -8.01 7.38 -15.48
CA LYS A 264 -8.52 7.48 -16.85
C LYS A 264 -8.04 6.29 -17.66
N ILE A 265 -8.97 5.62 -18.34
CA ILE A 265 -8.69 4.49 -19.22
C ILE A 265 -9.41 4.69 -20.57
N PRO A 266 -8.92 4.11 -21.66
CA PRO A 266 -9.60 4.17 -22.95
C PRO A 266 -10.83 3.25 -22.98
N GLU A 267 -11.71 3.47 -23.95
CA GLU A 267 -12.86 2.61 -24.18
C GLU A 267 -12.43 1.16 -24.44
N GLY A 268 -13.18 0.20 -23.89
CA GLY A 268 -12.89 -1.23 -24.01
C GLY A 268 -11.95 -1.81 -22.95
N PHE A 269 -11.48 -0.97 -22.01
CA PHE A 269 -10.67 -1.40 -20.87
C PHE A 269 -11.45 -1.27 -19.55
N GLU A 270 -11.06 -2.06 -18.56
CA GLU A 270 -11.51 -1.97 -17.17
C GLU A 270 -10.29 -1.73 -16.28
N ALA A 271 -10.45 -0.96 -15.20
CA ALA A 271 -9.42 -0.74 -14.18
C ALA A 271 -9.88 -1.37 -12.86
N THR A 272 -9.01 -2.17 -12.25
CA THR A 272 -9.20 -2.74 -10.91
C THR A 272 -8.09 -2.28 -9.98
N LEU A 273 -8.35 -2.29 -8.67
CA LEU A 273 -7.34 -2.01 -7.65
C LEU A 273 -6.72 -3.31 -7.15
N PHE A 274 -5.56 -3.68 -7.69
CA PHE A 274 -4.93 -4.98 -7.43
C PHE A 274 -4.45 -5.17 -5.98
N ALA A 275 -3.74 -4.17 -5.41
CA ALA A 275 -3.24 -4.19 -4.05
C ALA A 275 -3.09 -2.78 -3.46
N THR A 276 -3.20 -2.65 -2.14
CA THR A 276 -3.05 -1.38 -1.40
C THR A 276 -2.27 -1.59 -0.10
N PRO A 277 -1.82 -0.51 0.59
CA PRO A 277 -1.29 -0.64 1.95
C PRO A 277 -2.30 -1.37 2.88
N PRO A 278 -1.85 -2.29 3.74
CA PRO A 278 -0.44 -2.54 4.08
C PRO A 278 0.30 -3.53 3.17
N ALA A 279 -0.38 -4.22 2.23
CA ALA A 279 0.21 -5.27 1.40
C ALA A 279 1.41 -4.76 0.58
N VAL A 280 1.26 -3.60 -0.06
CA VAL A 280 2.34 -2.92 -0.79
C VAL A 280 2.38 -1.45 -0.40
N GLN A 281 3.59 -0.92 -0.20
CA GLN A 281 3.85 0.49 0.10
C GLN A 281 5.10 0.93 -0.65
N TYR A 282 5.16 2.17 -1.14
CA TYR A 282 6.29 2.70 -1.90
C TYR A 282 6.72 1.81 -3.09
N PRO A 283 5.79 1.41 -3.99
CA PRO A 283 6.12 0.61 -5.16
C PRO A 283 7.05 1.40 -6.10
N VAL A 284 7.99 0.71 -6.75
CA VAL A 284 8.91 1.31 -7.73
C VAL A 284 8.72 0.65 -9.10
N PHE A 285 8.95 -0.66 -9.18
CA PHE A 285 8.76 -1.47 -10.38
C PHE A 285 7.83 -2.65 -10.12
N VAL A 286 7.26 -3.19 -11.19
CA VAL A 286 6.44 -4.40 -11.22
C VAL A 286 7.01 -5.39 -12.23
N ALA A 287 6.81 -6.68 -11.98
CA ALA A 287 7.02 -7.72 -12.98
C ALA A 287 6.02 -8.85 -12.77
N ALA A 288 5.39 -9.32 -13.84
CA ALA A 288 4.47 -10.44 -13.85
C ALA A 288 5.15 -11.71 -14.35
N ALA A 289 4.95 -12.80 -13.63
CA ALA A 289 5.23 -14.14 -14.15
C ALA A 289 4.07 -14.61 -15.06
N PRO A 290 4.31 -15.57 -15.97
CA PRO A 290 3.28 -16.07 -16.89
C PRO A 290 2.04 -16.68 -16.23
N ASP A 291 2.10 -17.02 -14.93
CA ASP A 291 0.97 -17.56 -14.17
C ASP A 291 0.12 -16.48 -13.47
N GLY A 292 0.44 -15.19 -13.71
CA GLY A 292 -0.22 -14.04 -13.08
C GLY A 292 0.34 -13.69 -11.70
N THR A 293 1.40 -14.35 -11.23
CA THR A 293 2.12 -13.92 -10.02
C THR A 293 2.82 -12.59 -10.29
N THR A 294 2.51 -11.56 -9.51
CA THR A 294 3.09 -10.23 -9.66
C THR A 294 4.11 -9.95 -8.57
N PHE A 295 5.32 -9.55 -8.95
CA PHE A 295 6.36 -9.08 -8.06
C PHE A 295 6.39 -7.56 -8.08
N VAL A 296 6.52 -6.94 -6.90
CA VAL A 296 6.56 -5.49 -6.74
C VAL A 296 7.80 -5.12 -5.93
N SER A 297 8.66 -4.28 -6.49
CA SER A 297 9.78 -3.72 -5.75
C SER A 297 9.32 -2.56 -4.89
N VAL A 298 9.80 -2.53 -3.66
CA VAL A 298 9.48 -1.53 -2.65
C VAL A 298 10.76 -0.82 -2.25
N ASP A 299 10.79 0.51 -2.33
CA ASP A 299 11.92 1.31 -1.85
C ASP A 299 11.45 2.48 -0.97
N LYS A 300 11.65 2.34 0.35
CA LYS A 300 11.28 3.38 1.32
C LYS A 300 12.27 4.55 1.38
N ASN A 301 13.40 4.48 0.67
CA ASN A 301 14.32 5.62 0.53
C ASN A 301 13.87 6.61 -0.56
N GLY A 302 13.04 6.17 -1.50
CA GLY A 302 12.79 6.93 -2.73
C GLY A 302 14.10 7.29 -3.43
N SER A 303 14.19 8.49 -4.01
CA SER A 303 15.36 8.88 -4.80
C SER A 303 16.55 9.41 -3.99
N LEU A 304 16.33 9.97 -2.79
CA LEU A 304 17.35 10.82 -2.12
C LEU A 304 17.89 10.26 -0.81
N ASP A 305 17.12 9.47 -0.08
CA ASP A 305 17.59 8.86 1.17
C ASP A 305 18.61 7.75 0.88
N ARG A 306 19.37 7.36 1.92
CA ARG A 306 20.54 6.47 1.80
C ARG A 306 20.61 5.41 2.90
N ASN A 307 19.47 5.11 3.52
CA ASN A 307 19.44 4.21 4.67
C ASN A 307 19.38 2.75 4.18
N PRO A 308 20.31 1.87 4.59
CA PRO A 308 20.31 0.48 4.16
C PRO A 308 19.14 -0.31 4.76
N ARG A 309 18.81 -1.44 4.12
CA ARG A 309 17.75 -2.40 4.44
C ARG A 309 16.38 -1.75 4.57
N ARG A 310 16.04 -0.92 3.57
CA ARG A 310 14.75 -0.24 3.48
C ARG A 310 13.93 -0.60 2.26
N GLY A 311 14.48 -1.44 1.38
CA GLY A 311 13.75 -2.01 0.27
C GLY A 311 13.42 -3.47 0.48
N SER A 312 12.46 -3.94 -0.30
CA SER A 312 11.96 -5.31 -0.29
C SER A 312 11.32 -5.65 -1.63
N ILE A 313 11.08 -6.94 -1.88
CA ILE A 313 10.27 -7.40 -3.00
C ILE A 313 9.06 -8.14 -2.43
N VAL A 314 7.87 -7.73 -2.85
CA VAL A 314 6.61 -8.35 -2.47
C VAL A 314 6.11 -9.19 -3.65
N ARG A 315 5.67 -10.41 -3.38
CA ARG A 315 4.98 -11.29 -4.32
C ARG A 315 3.49 -11.28 -4.02
N LEU A 316 2.69 -11.03 -5.04
CA LEU A 316 1.24 -10.94 -5.00
C LEU A 316 0.62 -11.98 -5.93
N ARG A 317 -0.51 -12.57 -5.53
CA ARG A 317 -1.30 -13.45 -6.39
C ARG A 317 -2.78 -13.21 -6.26
N ASP A 318 -3.45 -13.17 -7.39
CA ASP A 318 -4.90 -13.34 -7.52
C ASP A 318 -5.20 -14.83 -7.67
N ILE A 319 -5.89 -15.41 -6.70
CA ILE A 319 -6.16 -16.84 -6.64
C ILE A 319 -7.54 -17.14 -7.25
N ASP A 320 -8.48 -16.21 -7.15
CA ASP A 320 -9.86 -16.41 -7.60
C ASP A 320 -10.21 -15.72 -8.95
N GLY A 321 -9.28 -14.94 -9.48
CA GLY A 321 -9.38 -14.28 -10.78
C GLY A 321 -10.26 -13.02 -10.77
N ASP A 322 -10.50 -12.41 -9.61
CA ASP A 322 -11.35 -11.21 -9.49
C ASP A 322 -10.62 -9.89 -9.80
N GLY A 323 -9.34 -9.97 -10.18
CA GLY A 323 -8.47 -8.85 -10.47
C GLY A 323 -7.86 -8.21 -9.23
N ARG A 324 -7.76 -8.94 -8.10
CA ARG A 324 -7.17 -8.48 -6.84
C ARG A 324 -6.20 -9.52 -6.26
N ALA A 325 -5.21 -9.04 -5.52
CA ALA A 325 -4.32 -9.92 -4.80
C ALA A 325 -5.00 -10.51 -3.54
N ASP A 326 -5.11 -11.84 -3.49
CA ASP A 326 -5.57 -12.63 -2.34
C ASP A 326 -4.41 -13.06 -1.43
N GLU A 327 -3.21 -13.20 -2.00
CA GLU A 327 -1.99 -13.58 -1.29
C GLU A 327 -0.94 -12.48 -1.43
N SER A 328 -0.32 -12.12 -0.31
CA SER A 328 0.83 -11.22 -0.26
C SER A 328 1.96 -11.82 0.57
N LYS A 329 3.11 -12.04 -0.07
CA LYS A 329 4.32 -12.56 0.58
C LYS A 329 5.50 -11.62 0.39
N LEU A 330 6.34 -11.54 1.41
CA LEU A 330 7.60 -10.83 1.33
C LEU A 330 8.63 -11.76 0.67
N PHE A 331 8.70 -11.72 -0.66
CA PHE A 331 9.58 -12.57 -1.46
C PHE A 331 11.05 -12.36 -1.11
N VAL A 332 11.46 -11.10 -0.97
CA VAL A 332 12.77 -10.70 -0.46
C VAL A 332 12.60 -9.60 0.57
N ALA A 333 13.01 -9.84 1.81
CA ALA A 333 12.72 -8.92 2.93
C ALA A 333 13.64 -7.69 2.99
N ASP A 334 14.93 -7.88 2.73
CA ASP A 334 15.96 -6.87 2.94
C ASP A 334 16.85 -6.75 1.70
N VAL A 335 16.38 -6.01 0.70
CA VAL A 335 17.16 -5.67 -0.51
C VAL A 335 17.28 -4.16 -0.64
N ASP A 336 18.47 -3.66 -0.94
CA ASP A 336 18.73 -2.23 -0.99
C ASP A 336 18.31 -1.65 -2.33
N SER A 337 17.40 -0.67 -2.30
CA SER A 337 16.86 0.01 -3.49
C SER A 337 16.57 -0.94 -4.66
N PRO A 338 15.68 -1.94 -4.49
CA PRO A 338 15.27 -2.78 -5.61
C PRO A 338 14.55 -1.91 -6.65
N ARG A 339 15.07 -1.94 -7.87
CA ARG A 339 14.57 -1.17 -9.02
C ARG A 339 13.97 -2.13 -10.03
N GLY A 340 14.55 -2.22 -11.23
CA GLY A 340 14.03 -3.03 -12.32
C GLY A 340 13.85 -4.49 -11.92
N LEU A 341 12.76 -5.07 -12.42
CA LEU A 341 12.37 -6.45 -12.20
C LEU A 341 12.10 -7.09 -13.56
N VAL A 342 12.55 -8.33 -13.76
CA VAL A 342 12.05 -9.16 -14.85
C VAL A 342 12.04 -10.62 -14.43
N TRP A 343 10.92 -11.30 -14.64
CA TRP A 343 10.77 -12.72 -14.37
C TRP A 343 11.19 -13.55 -15.61
N ASP A 344 11.95 -14.62 -15.39
CA ASP A 344 12.17 -15.65 -16.41
C ASP A 344 12.21 -17.03 -15.74
N ARG A 345 11.34 -17.94 -16.21
CA ARG A 345 11.24 -19.35 -15.79
C ARG A 345 11.07 -19.56 -14.29
N ASP A 346 12.16 -19.59 -13.54
CA ASP A 346 12.30 -20.02 -12.14
C ASP A 346 12.88 -18.93 -11.23
N ARG A 347 13.13 -17.73 -11.77
CA ARG A 347 13.84 -16.67 -11.05
C ARG A 347 13.34 -15.29 -11.41
N LEU A 348 13.51 -14.40 -10.45
CA LEU A 348 13.35 -12.97 -10.61
C LEU A 348 14.72 -12.31 -10.75
N TYR A 349 15.00 -11.70 -11.89
CA TYR A 349 16.15 -10.82 -12.05
C TYR A 349 15.81 -9.45 -11.49
N VAL A 350 16.71 -8.93 -10.65
CA VAL A 350 16.49 -7.69 -9.92
C VAL A 350 17.73 -6.82 -10.08
N MET A 351 17.54 -5.61 -10.61
CA MET A 351 18.53 -4.55 -10.49
C MET A 351 18.34 -3.86 -9.14
N HIS A 352 19.31 -4.00 -8.24
CA HIS A 352 19.30 -3.40 -6.91
C HIS A 352 20.68 -2.80 -6.63
N PRO A 353 20.91 -1.52 -6.96
CA PRO A 353 22.22 -0.90 -6.83
C PRO A 353 22.87 -1.14 -5.45
N PRO A 354 24.13 -1.62 -5.41
CA PRO A 354 25.10 -1.60 -6.51
C PRO A 354 25.19 -2.91 -7.34
N HIS A 355 24.17 -3.79 -7.31
CA HIS A 355 24.25 -5.12 -7.91
C HIS A 355 23.08 -5.44 -8.85
N LEU A 356 23.31 -6.42 -9.72
CA LEU A 356 22.27 -7.19 -10.42
C LEU A 356 22.29 -8.60 -9.85
N SER A 357 21.15 -9.10 -9.39
CA SER A 357 21.01 -10.48 -8.89
C SER A 357 19.88 -11.23 -9.57
N ALA A 358 19.94 -12.55 -9.54
CA ALA A 358 18.79 -13.43 -9.66
C ALA A 358 18.37 -13.93 -8.26
N PHE A 359 17.07 -13.92 -7.99
CA PHE A 359 16.45 -14.49 -6.79
C PHE A 359 15.60 -15.69 -7.18
N ILE A 360 15.82 -16.81 -6.50
CA ILE A 360 15.19 -18.11 -6.80
C ILE A 360 14.43 -18.59 -5.56
N ASP A 361 13.25 -19.17 -5.79
CA ASP A 361 12.42 -19.87 -4.82
C ASP A 361 12.41 -21.35 -5.23
N HIS A 362 13.18 -22.17 -4.50
CA HIS A 362 13.43 -23.56 -4.86
C HIS A 362 12.28 -24.48 -4.43
N ASP A 363 11.58 -24.13 -3.34
CA ASP A 363 10.52 -24.96 -2.78
C ASP A 363 9.10 -24.51 -3.14
N GLY A 364 8.97 -23.34 -3.79
CA GLY A 364 7.72 -22.77 -4.27
C GLY A 364 6.85 -22.18 -3.17
N ASP A 365 7.41 -21.90 -1.99
CA ASP A 365 6.66 -21.32 -0.87
C ASP A 365 6.36 -19.83 -1.06
N GLY A 366 6.88 -19.20 -2.12
CA GLY A 366 6.70 -17.79 -2.44
C GLY A 366 7.68 -16.85 -1.74
N ILE A 367 8.76 -17.37 -1.19
CA ILE A 367 9.90 -16.65 -0.59
C ILE A 367 11.18 -17.08 -1.33
N SER A 368 12.09 -16.15 -1.57
CA SER A 368 13.36 -16.50 -2.20
C SER A 368 14.30 -17.23 -1.22
N ASP A 369 14.78 -18.40 -1.64
CA ASP A 369 15.77 -19.22 -0.95
C ASP A 369 17.22 -18.85 -1.29
N GLU A 370 17.44 -18.35 -2.50
CA GLU A 370 18.77 -18.12 -3.05
C GLU A 370 18.88 -16.78 -3.77
N GLN A 371 19.95 -16.04 -3.46
CA GLN A 371 20.40 -14.87 -4.21
C GLN A 371 21.71 -15.19 -4.94
N GLN A 372 21.69 -15.09 -6.27
CA GLN A 372 22.87 -15.17 -7.13
C GLN A 372 23.23 -13.78 -7.65
N VAL A 373 24.37 -13.22 -7.23
CA VAL A 373 24.85 -11.94 -7.76
C VAL A 373 25.48 -12.16 -9.14
N LEU A 374 24.88 -11.57 -10.17
CA LEU A 374 25.27 -11.72 -11.58
C LEU A 374 26.26 -10.64 -12.01
N VAL A 375 26.08 -9.43 -11.51
CA VAL A 375 27.02 -8.32 -11.72
C VAL A 375 27.21 -7.57 -10.41
N GLN A 376 28.46 -7.50 -9.96
CA GLN A 376 28.86 -6.70 -8.81
C GLN A 376 29.19 -5.26 -9.23
N ASN A 377 29.05 -4.30 -8.32
CA ASN A 377 29.47 -2.91 -8.49
C ASN A 377 28.98 -2.22 -9.78
N ILE A 378 27.77 -2.56 -10.25
CA ILE A 378 27.11 -1.92 -11.38
C ILE A 378 26.47 -0.56 -11.01
N ALA A 379 26.78 -0.02 -9.83
CA ALA A 379 26.49 1.35 -9.43
C ALA A 379 27.35 1.70 -8.20
N PHE A 380 27.28 2.96 -7.75
CA PHE A 380 27.84 3.37 -6.46
C PHE A 380 26.96 2.85 -5.30
N GLY A 381 27.59 2.52 -4.17
CA GLY A 381 26.85 2.20 -2.94
C GLY A 381 26.35 3.46 -2.22
N PHE A 382 25.45 3.27 -1.24
CA PHE A 382 24.82 4.36 -0.49
C PHE A 382 25.77 5.33 0.22
N ALA A 383 26.97 4.86 0.61
CA ALA A 383 27.98 5.73 1.21
C ALA A 383 28.38 6.88 0.27
N ASP A 384 28.44 6.60 -1.04
CA ASP A 384 28.88 7.56 -2.05
C ASP A 384 27.70 8.27 -2.69
N ARG A 385 26.60 7.54 -2.99
CA ARG A 385 25.49 8.08 -3.78
C ARG A 385 24.14 7.44 -3.40
N PRO A 386 23.02 8.21 -3.33
CA PRO A 386 21.71 7.61 -3.28
C PRO A 386 21.38 6.99 -4.64
N ALA A 387 20.27 6.29 -4.74
CA ALA A 387 19.92 5.57 -5.94
C ALA A 387 19.41 6.48 -7.10
N ASP A 388 19.43 7.81 -6.91
CA ASP A 388 19.25 8.84 -7.93
C ASP A 388 20.25 8.72 -9.10
N HIS A 389 19.74 8.63 -10.33
CA HIS A 389 20.53 8.55 -11.57
C HIS A 389 21.58 7.42 -11.57
N THR A 390 21.19 6.26 -11.03
CA THR A 390 22.05 5.09 -10.95
C THR A 390 21.62 4.04 -11.99
N SER A 391 21.94 2.77 -11.75
CA SER A 391 21.46 1.65 -12.56
C SER A 391 20.04 1.30 -12.12
N ASN A 392 19.11 1.28 -13.07
CA ASN A 392 17.67 1.28 -12.78
C ASN A 392 16.99 -0.01 -13.24
N GLY A 393 16.58 -0.07 -14.50
CA GLY A 393 15.76 -1.13 -15.08
C GLY A 393 16.56 -2.33 -15.57
N VAL A 394 15.89 -3.48 -15.68
CA VAL A 394 16.39 -4.68 -16.34
C VAL A 394 15.27 -5.29 -17.17
N THR A 395 15.54 -5.58 -18.44
CA THR A 395 14.58 -6.18 -19.37
C THR A 395 15.25 -7.34 -20.10
N LEU A 396 14.51 -8.42 -20.36
CA LEU A 396 15.02 -9.57 -21.11
C LEU A 396 14.71 -9.42 -22.61
N GLY A 397 15.74 -9.42 -23.45
CA GLY A 397 15.60 -9.44 -24.90
C GLY A 397 15.32 -10.85 -25.44
N ILE A 398 14.65 -10.93 -26.60
CA ILE A 398 14.38 -12.21 -27.28
C ILE A 398 15.65 -12.93 -27.74
N ASP A 399 16.79 -12.22 -27.81
CA ASP A 399 18.11 -12.79 -28.05
C ASP A 399 18.73 -13.47 -26.81
N GLY A 400 18.02 -13.44 -25.68
CA GLY A 400 18.41 -14.07 -24.42
C GLY A 400 19.41 -13.26 -23.61
N TRP A 401 19.52 -11.94 -23.83
CA TRP A 401 20.34 -11.03 -23.04
C TRP A 401 19.49 -10.17 -22.11
N LEU A 402 20.03 -9.84 -20.93
CA LEU A 402 19.46 -8.83 -20.04
C LEU A 402 20.00 -7.46 -20.44
N TYR A 403 19.10 -6.51 -20.67
CA TYR A 403 19.39 -5.11 -21.02
C TYR A 403 19.13 -4.23 -19.81
N LEU A 404 20.10 -3.41 -19.46
CA LEU A 404 20.17 -2.69 -18.20
C LEU A 404 20.17 -1.18 -18.48
N ALA A 405 19.21 -0.47 -17.90
CA ALA A 405 19.10 0.97 -17.99
C ALA A 405 20.07 1.64 -17.00
N ILE A 406 21.06 2.39 -17.50
CA ILE A 406 22.11 3.00 -16.68
C ILE A 406 22.06 4.53 -16.77
N GLY A 407 21.95 5.20 -15.62
CA GLY A 407 22.05 6.65 -15.49
C GLY A 407 23.47 7.20 -15.68
N ASP A 408 23.58 8.52 -15.74
CA ASP A 408 24.80 9.26 -16.11
C ASP A 408 25.95 9.09 -15.13
N PHE A 409 25.63 8.84 -13.86
CA PHE A 409 26.66 8.50 -12.88
C PHE A 409 27.27 7.12 -13.15
N GLY A 410 26.54 6.16 -13.71
CA GLY A 410 27.06 4.84 -14.05
C GLY A 410 27.84 4.17 -12.92
N PHE A 411 28.99 3.58 -13.25
CA PHE A 411 29.80 2.75 -12.35
C PHE A 411 31.28 2.73 -12.74
N MET A 412 32.15 2.37 -11.78
CA MET A 412 33.60 2.38 -11.98
C MET A 412 34.19 1.01 -12.32
N GLU A 413 33.73 -0.05 -11.66
CA GLU A 413 34.37 -1.37 -11.71
C GLU A 413 33.32 -2.49 -11.63
N ALA A 414 32.32 -2.43 -12.50
CA ALA A 414 31.32 -3.51 -12.57
C ALA A 414 32.00 -4.81 -13.00
N GLU A 415 31.66 -5.92 -12.36
CA GLU A 415 32.28 -7.24 -12.60
C GLU A 415 31.21 -8.31 -12.79
N GLY A 416 31.21 -8.96 -13.96
CA GLY A 416 30.36 -10.11 -14.26
C GLY A 416 30.91 -11.42 -13.68
N THR A 417 30.13 -12.49 -13.75
CA THR A 417 30.49 -13.82 -13.20
C THR A 417 31.68 -14.48 -13.90
N ASP A 418 31.99 -14.06 -15.14
CA ASP A 418 33.16 -14.49 -15.91
C ASP A 418 34.43 -13.67 -15.61
N GLY A 419 34.37 -12.76 -14.62
CA GLY A 419 35.48 -11.87 -14.25
C GLY A 419 35.67 -10.68 -15.19
N ARG A 420 34.79 -10.50 -16.19
CA ARG A 420 34.85 -9.35 -17.08
C ARG A 420 34.51 -8.08 -16.32
N LYS A 421 35.41 -7.10 -16.40
CA LYS A 421 35.26 -5.79 -15.76
C LYS A 421 34.87 -4.71 -16.75
N LEU A 422 34.02 -3.81 -16.32
CA LEU A 422 33.54 -2.69 -17.12
C LEU A 422 33.49 -1.40 -16.30
N GLN A 423 33.85 -0.30 -16.94
CA GLN A 423 33.63 1.06 -16.45
C GLN A 423 32.67 1.78 -17.38
N PHE A 424 31.69 2.50 -16.83
CA PHE A 424 30.72 3.22 -17.63
C PHE A 424 30.25 4.53 -16.96
N ARG A 425 30.22 5.62 -17.73
CA ARG A 425 29.79 6.97 -17.32
C ARG A 425 29.04 7.62 -18.47
N GLY A 426 28.17 8.58 -18.16
CA GLY A 426 27.40 9.32 -19.14
C GLY A 426 26.18 8.58 -19.69
N GLY A 427 25.75 7.52 -18.98
CA GLY A 427 24.48 6.84 -19.15
C GLY A 427 24.33 6.09 -20.47
N GLY A 428 23.31 5.26 -20.54
CA GLY A 428 22.98 4.45 -21.70
C GLY A 428 22.57 3.05 -21.30
N VAL A 429 22.77 2.11 -22.21
CA VAL A 429 22.32 0.73 -22.03
C VAL A 429 23.54 -0.19 -21.96
N VAL A 430 23.55 -1.04 -20.94
CA VAL A 430 24.52 -2.13 -20.79
C VAL A 430 23.76 -3.44 -20.93
N ARG A 431 24.39 -4.50 -21.42
CA ARG A 431 23.78 -5.82 -21.42
C ARG A 431 24.71 -6.89 -20.86
N VAL A 432 24.11 -7.96 -20.35
CA VAL A 432 24.79 -9.10 -19.75
C VAL A 432 23.98 -10.38 -20.02
N ARG A 433 24.64 -11.53 -20.07
CA ARG A 433 23.93 -12.80 -20.17
C ARG A 433 23.19 -13.10 -18.86
N PRO A 434 22.12 -13.91 -18.89
CA PRO A 434 21.35 -14.24 -17.70
C PRO A 434 22.13 -15.05 -16.64
N ASP A 435 23.32 -15.57 -16.99
CA ASP A 435 24.29 -16.20 -16.08
C ASP A 435 25.34 -15.22 -15.51
N GLY A 436 25.25 -13.94 -15.85
CA GLY A 436 26.18 -12.87 -15.43
C GLY A 436 27.44 -12.73 -16.29
N SER A 437 27.63 -13.56 -17.32
CA SER A 437 28.79 -13.48 -18.21
C SER A 437 28.58 -12.48 -19.36
N GLY A 438 29.68 -12.08 -20.01
CA GLY A 438 29.61 -11.30 -21.24
C GLY A 438 29.20 -9.83 -21.07
N LEU A 439 29.36 -9.25 -19.87
CA LEU A 439 29.00 -7.86 -19.57
C LEU A 439 29.56 -6.85 -20.60
N GLU A 440 28.71 -6.12 -21.31
CA GLU A 440 29.13 -5.17 -22.34
C GLU A 440 28.24 -3.94 -22.49
N ILE A 441 28.82 -2.86 -23.03
CA ILE A 441 28.09 -1.62 -23.31
C ILE A 441 27.34 -1.82 -24.62
N TYR A 442 26.02 -1.65 -24.56
CA TYR A 442 25.15 -1.70 -25.73
C TYR A 442 25.02 -0.32 -26.39
N SER A 443 24.68 0.73 -25.63
CA SER A 443 24.53 2.10 -26.14
C SER A 443 24.93 3.14 -25.11
N ARG A 444 25.18 4.39 -25.52
CA ARG A 444 25.75 5.46 -24.68
C ARG A 444 24.99 6.76 -24.78
N GLY A 445 25.20 7.64 -23.80
CA GLY A 445 24.95 9.07 -23.92
C GLY A 445 23.53 9.51 -23.56
N THR A 446 22.88 8.82 -22.63
CA THR A 446 21.63 9.28 -22.00
C THR A 446 21.90 9.83 -20.60
N ARG A 447 20.96 10.55 -19.99
CA ARG A 447 21.17 11.12 -18.65
C ARG A 447 20.64 10.23 -17.54
N ASN A 448 19.35 9.95 -17.50
CA ASN A 448 18.72 9.16 -16.44
C ASN A 448 17.53 8.39 -17.01
N ILE A 449 17.84 7.23 -17.58
CA ILE A 449 16.83 6.29 -18.08
C ILE A 449 16.48 5.30 -16.97
N LEU A 450 15.19 5.05 -16.76
CA LEU A 450 14.73 4.12 -15.73
C LEU A 450 14.55 2.71 -16.28
N GLU A 451 14.12 2.54 -17.53
CA GLU A 451 13.87 1.23 -18.13
C GLU A 451 14.00 1.24 -19.65
N VAL A 452 14.31 0.11 -20.28
CA VAL A 452 14.41 -0.01 -21.74
C VAL A 452 13.42 -1.06 -22.23
N ALA A 453 12.35 -0.62 -22.89
CA ALA A 453 11.45 -1.51 -23.61
C ALA A 453 12.14 -2.05 -24.86
N LEU A 454 12.04 -3.35 -25.13
CA LEU A 454 12.56 -3.98 -26.34
C LEU A 454 11.42 -4.56 -27.16
N ASP A 455 11.38 -4.25 -28.46
CA ASP A 455 10.47 -4.92 -29.38
C ASP A 455 11.02 -6.29 -29.84
N PRO A 456 10.22 -7.12 -30.54
CA PRO A 456 10.66 -8.43 -31.04
C PRO A 456 11.80 -8.38 -32.08
N PHE A 457 12.15 -7.20 -32.59
CA PHE A 457 13.25 -6.98 -33.51
C PHE A 457 14.49 -6.40 -32.83
N LEU A 458 14.48 -6.31 -31.48
CA LEU A 458 15.52 -5.74 -30.62
C LEU A 458 15.75 -4.23 -30.81
N ASN A 459 14.73 -3.52 -31.29
CA ASN A 459 14.70 -2.07 -31.16
C ASN A 459 14.37 -1.71 -29.71
N GLY A 460 15.26 -0.94 -29.07
CA GLY A 460 15.10 -0.49 -27.71
C GLY A 460 14.52 0.92 -27.62
N PHE A 461 13.70 1.18 -26.62
CA PHE A 461 13.07 2.47 -26.40
C PHE A 461 13.06 2.85 -24.93
N THR A 462 13.29 4.13 -24.64
CA THR A 462 13.18 4.66 -23.27
C THR A 462 12.82 6.13 -23.26
N ARG A 463 12.17 6.57 -22.18
CA ARG A 463 12.21 7.97 -21.77
C ARG A 463 13.53 8.25 -21.05
N ASP A 464 14.18 9.33 -21.43
CA ASP A 464 15.32 9.94 -20.75
C ASP A 464 14.88 11.30 -20.19
N ASN A 465 15.56 11.78 -19.16
CA ASN A 465 15.29 13.09 -18.57
C ASN A 465 16.54 13.96 -18.59
N THR A 466 16.48 15.16 -19.16
CA THR A 466 17.60 16.11 -19.26
C THR A 466 17.60 17.16 -18.14
N ASN A 467 18.64 17.99 -18.11
CA ASN A 467 18.64 19.21 -17.29
C ASN A 467 19.20 20.34 -18.17
N ASP A 468 18.42 20.72 -19.17
CA ASP A 468 18.81 21.60 -20.28
C ASP A 468 18.75 23.09 -19.93
N GLY A 469 18.73 23.43 -18.64
CA GLY A 469 18.77 24.82 -18.16
C GLY A 469 17.41 25.51 -18.05
N ASP A 470 16.33 24.90 -18.56
CA ASP A 470 14.95 25.40 -18.46
C ASP A 470 13.96 24.38 -17.84
N GLY A 471 14.40 23.14 -17.53
CA GLY A 471 13.53 22.10 -16.98
C GLY A 471 14.14 20.69 -16.96
N TRP A 472 13.34 19.74 -16.48
CA TRP A 472 13.57 18.29 -16.51
C TRP A 472 12.87 17.70 -17.74
N ASP A 473 13.42 17.97 -18.93
CA ASP A 473 12.72 17.66 -20.17
C ASP A 473 12.85 16.20 -20.56
N ILE A 474 11.74 15.64 -21.05
CA ILE A 474 11.65 14.22 -21.40
C ILE A 474 11.95 14.02 -22.87
N ARG A 475 12.93 13.17 -23.14
CA ARG A 475 13.30 12.75 -24.49
C ARG A 475 12.98 11.28 -24.69
N LEU A 476 12.43 10.93 -25.84
CA LEU A 476 12.22 9.54 -26.24
C LEU A 476 13.40 9.09 -27.10
N HIS A 477 14.09 8.03 -26.70
CA HIS A 477 15.22 7.47 -27.44
C HIS A 477 14.85 6.16 -28.14
N HIS A 478 15.53 5.89 -29.25
CA HIS A 478 15.55 4.60 -29.94
C HIS A 478 16.99 4.07 -29.94
N PHE A 479 17.17 2.80 -29.54
CA PHE A 479 18.45 2.10 -29.48
C PHE A 479 18.43 0.87 -30.40
N SER A 480 19.45 0.75 -31.24
CA SER A 480 19.75 -0.37 -32.13
C SER A 480 21.16 -0.96 -31.91
N GLY A 481 21.92 -0.40 -30.97
CA GLY A 481 23.25 -0.85 -30.56
C GLY A 481 24.39 0.05 -31.09
N LEU A 482 25.37 0.27 -30.22
CA LEU A 482 26.60 1.05 -30.43
C LEU A 482 26.40 2.57 -30.64
N GLU A 483 25.20 3.11 -30.37
CA GLU A 483 24.95 4.54 -30.52
C GLU A 483 25.55 5.40 -29.42
N HIS A 484 25.57 6.71 -29.71
CA HIS A 484 25.88 7.75 -28.75
C HIS A 484 24.82 8.87 -28.81
N HIS A 485 23.99 8.98 -27.77
CA HIS A 485 22.90 9.95 -27.63
C HIS A 485 23.31 11.29 -27.03
N GLY A 486 24.60 11.47 -26.75
CA GLY A 486 25.23 12.78 -26.60
C GLY A 486 25.45 13.27 -25.17
N TYR A 487 24.71 12.78 -24.19
CA TYR A 487 24.90 13.21 -22.80
C TYR A 487 26.22 12.66 -22.20
N PRO A 488 26.89 13.36 -21.28
CA PRO A 488 26.84 14.81 -21.05
C PRO A 488 27.78 15.58 -21.99
N SER A 489 28.61 14.90 -22.78
CA SER A 489 29.77 15.53 -23.43
C SER A 489 29.46 16.24 -24.74
N LEU A 490 28.52 15.73 -25.53
CA LEU A 490 28.21 16.26 -26.87
C LEU A 490 26.92 17.09 -26.88
N PHE A 491 25.95 16.78 -26.00
CA PHE A 491 24.59 17.33 -26.09
C PHE A 491 24.50 18.87 -26.08
N LYS A 492 25.45 19.56 -25.44
CA LYS A 492 25.43 21.03 -25.31
C LYS A 492 26.19 21.78 -26.42
N HIS A 493 27.26 21.19 -26.94
CA HIS A 493 28.21 21.88 -27.82
C HIS A 493 28.36 21.25 -29.20
N PHE A 494 27.91 20.00 -29.36
CA PHE A 494 28.00 19.20 -30.58
C PHE A 494 26.67 18.46 -30.79
N SER A 495 25.56 19.17 -30.62
CA SER A 495 24.21 18.59 -30.65
C SER A 495 23.82 18.02 -32.02
N GLU A 496 24.57 18.30 -33.08
CA GLU A 496 24.38 17.72 -34.42
C GLU A 496 25.20 16.43 -34.64
N GLU A 497 26.14 16.10 -33.75
CA GLU A 497 27.07 14.95 -33.86
C GLU A 497 26.61 13.73 -33.03
N ILE A 498 25.32 13.64 -32.72
CA ILE A 498 24.73 12.62 -31.84
C ILE A 498 23.56 11.93 -32.52
N VAL A 499 23.19 10.75 -32.02
CA VAL A 499 21.91 10.14 -32.38
C VAL A 499 20.80 10.92 -31.68
N GLN A 500 20.01 11.62 -32.49
CA GLN A 500 18.91 12.45 -32.00
C GLN A 500 17.85 11.60 -31.29
N PRO A 501 17.23 12.12 -30.22
CA PRO A 501 16.02 11.51 -29.69
C PRO A 501 14.92 11.50 -30.77
N LEU A 502 14.02 10.54 -30.70
CA LEU A 502 12.81 10.50 -31.52
C LEU A 502 11.95 11.75 -31.29
N ALA A 503 11.81 12.16 -30.02
CA ALA A 503 11.02 13.33 -29.63
C ALA A 503 11.57 13.97 -28.36
N ASP A 504 11.30 15.26 -28.21
CA ASP A 504 11.34 15.98 -26.95
C ASP A 504 9.90 16.34 -26.58
N TYR A 505 9.49 15.99 -25.37
CA TYR A 505 8.15 16.23 -24.89
C TYR A 505 8.07 17.39 -23.90
N GLY A 506 9.19 18.00 -23.48
CA GLY A 506 9.29 19.01 -22.42
C GLY A 506 9.22 18.41 -21.01
N GLY A 507 8.97 19.25 -20.00
CA GLY A 507 9.08 18.88 -18.58
C GLY A 507 8.28 17.64 -18.15
N GLY A 508 8.93 16.72 -17.43
CA GLY A 508 8.29 15.49 -16.94
C GLY A 508 9.25 14.63 -16.11
N SER A 509 8.85 13.39 -15.85
CA SER A 509 9.68 12.41 -15.16
C SER A 509 9.38 11.02 -15.70
N GLY A 510 10.08 10.63 -16.77
CA GLY A 510 9.95 9.31 -17.37
C GLY A 510 10.41 8.22 -16.39
N CYS A 511 9.66 7.12 -16.32
CA CYS A 511 9.94 6.02 -15.41
C CYS A 511 9.95 4.69 -16.18
N GLY A 512 8.92 3.84 -16.03
CA GLY A 512 8.82 2.56 -16.72
C GLY A 512 8.62 2.64 -18.24
N ALA A 513 8.95 1.55 -18.94
CA ALA A 513 8.78 1.38 -20.36
C ALA A 513 8.56 -0.09 -20.72
N LEU A 514 7.51 -0.37 -21.49
CA LEU A 514 7.11 -1.72 -21.90
C LEU A 514 6.79 -1.76 -23.38
N TYR A 515 7.25 -2.78 -24.09
CA TYR A 515 6.75 -3.09 -25.43
C TYR A 515 5.80 -4.27 -25.34
N VAL A 516 4.54 -4.06 -25.69
CA VAL A 516 3.55 -5.15 -25.72
C VAL A 516 3.52 -5.70 -27.13
N ALA A 517 3.76 -7.01 -27.26
CA ALA A 517 3.65 -7.77 -28.51
C ALA A 517 2.65 -8.94 -28.33
N GLU A 518 1.46 -8.63 -27.81
CA GLU A 518 0.43 -9.59 -27.46
C GLU A 518 -0.80 -9.56 -28.40
N PRO A 519 -1.05 -10.63 -29.17
CA PRO A 519 -2.15 -10.69 -30.14
C PRO A 519 -3.54 -10.73 -29.48
N GLY A 520 -3.63 -10.95 -28.16
CA GLY A 520 -4.89 -10.96 -27.41
C GLY A 520 -5.45 -9.57 -27.07
N PHE A 521 -4.66 -8.51 -27.22
CA PHE A 521 -5.09 -7.15 -26.93
C PHE A 521 -5.99 -6.56 -28.03
N PRO A 522 -6.86 -5.57 -27.70
CA PRO A 522 -7.63 -4.85 -28.72
C PRO A 522 -6.73 -4.27 -29.82
N GLU A 523 -7.29 -4.15 -31.04
CA GLU A 523 -6.54 -3.66 -32.21
C GLU A 523 -5.85 -2.31 -31.92
N GLY A 524 -4.55 -2.24 -32.20
CA GLY A 524 -3.72 -1.06 -31.94
C GLY A 524 -3.18 -0.93 -30.51
N TYR A 525 -3.44 -1.89 -29.61
CA TYR A 525 -2.88 -1.92 -28.25
C TYR A 525 -1.93 -3.11 -28.01
N GLY A 526 -2.01 -4.16 -28.83
CA GLY A 526 -1.22 -5.38 -28.66
C GLY A 526 0.14 -5.44 -29.35
N ASN A 527 0.56 -4.40 -30.07
CA ASN A 527 1.86 -4.40 -30.76
C ASN A 527 2.43 -2.98 -30.81
N THR A 528 2.81 -2.45 -29.65
CA THR A 528 3.07 -1.01 -29.46
C THR A 528 3.93 -0.77 -28.23
N LEU A 529 4.61 0.38 -28.21
CA LEU A 529 5.39 0.84 -27.08
C LEU A 529 4.50 1.58 -26.08
N TYR A 530 4.71 1.32 -24.79
CA TYR A 530 4.15 2.06 -23.68
C TYR A 530 5.25 2.66 -22.81
N THR A 531 5.04 3.87 -22.31
CA THR A 531 6.00 4.53 -21.41
C THR A 531 5.27 5.27 -20.29
N ALA A 532 5.74 5.12 -19.06
CA ALA A 532 5.21 5.82 -17.88
C ALA A 532 5.93 7.14 -17.64
N ASP A 533 5.16 8.14 -17.18
CA ASP A 533 5.68 9.44 -16.78
C ASP A 533 5.04 9.89 -15.46
N TRP A 534 5.82 9.78 -14.40
CA TRP A 534 5.43 10.15 -13.03
C TRP A 534 5.10 11.64 -12.93
N GLY A 535 5.89 12.49 -13.60
CA GLY A 535 5.73 13.94 -13.55
C GLY A 535 4.46 14.42 -14.26
N ARG A 536 3.97 13.63 -15.23
CA ARG A 536 2.77 13.93 -16.01
C ARG A 536 1.53 13.17 -15.58
N ASN A 537 1.66 12.15 -14.72
CA ASN A 537 0.56 11.29 -14.27
C ASN A 537 -0.09 10.48 -15.42
N TRP A 538 0.73 9.97 -16.34
CA TRP A 538 0.24 9.23 -17.50
C TRP A 538 1.16 8.07 -17.88
N VAL A 539 0.55 6.97 -18.30
CA VAL A 539 1.12 6.03 -19.27
C VAL A 539 0.74 6.51 -20.67
N TYR A 540 1.72 6.59 -21.55
CA TYR A 540 1.54 6.91 -22.95
C TYR A 540 1.76 5.68 -23.83
N ARG A 541 0.99 5.59 -24.91
CA ARG A 541 1.16 4.62 -26.00
C ARG A 541 1.81 5.30 -27.19
N HIS A 542 2.67 4.56 -27.89
CA HIS A 542 3.33 5.01 -29.11
C HIS A 542 3.23 3.96 -30.23
N GLN A 543 2.67 4.34 -31.38
CA GLN A 543 2.47 3.49 -32.54
C GLN A 543 3.78 3.06 -33.20
N MET A 544 4.85 3.85 -33.07
CA MET A 544 6.19 3.50 -33.57
C MET A 544 6.16 3.14 -35.07
N THR A 545 5.77 4.10 -35.92
CA THR A 545 5.75 3.90 -37.38
C THR A 545 7.18 3.90 -37.94
N PRO A 546 7.66 2.83 -38.60
CA PRO A 546 9.01 2.80 -39.17
C PRO A 546 9.28 3.92 -40.18
N ASN A 547 10.46 4.53 -40.10
CA ASN A 547 10.94 5.58 -40.99
C ASN A 547 12.46 5.45 -41.22
N GLY A 548 12.84 4.80 -42.32
CA GLY A 548 14.24 4.51 -42.61
C GLY A 548 14.83 3.54 -41.58
N ALA A 549 15.91 3.95 -40.92
CA ALA A 549 16.59 3.18 -39.87
C ALA A 549 16.09 3.50 -38.44
N THR A 550 15.00 4.26 -38.32
CA THR A 550 14.43 4.68 -37.04
C THR A 550 12.90 4.73 -37.14
N PHE A 551 12.24 5.39 -36.19
CA PHE A 551 10.78 5.50 -36.11
C PHE A 551 10.32 6.96 -36.17
N THR A 552 9.10 7.17 -36.67
CA THR A 552 8.44 8.47 -36.56
C THR A 552 7.90 8.61 -35.14
N PRO A 553 8.21 9.71 -34.42
CA PRO A 553 7.68 9.92 -33.09
C PRO A 553 6.17 10.16 -33.11
N ASP A 554 5.47 9.53 -32.19
CA ASP A 554 4.08 9.79 -31.85
C ASP A 554 3.91 9.64 -30.33
N GLN A 555 2.79 10.11 -29.77
CA GLN A 555 2.47 9.89 -28.36
C GLN A 555 0.96 10.05 -28.16
N HIS A 556 0.33 9.07 -27.52
CA HIS A 556 -1.08 9.06 -27.20
C HIS A 556 -1.28 8.75 -25.72
N GLU A 557 -2.18 9.47 -25.05
CA GLU A 557 -2.60 9.13 -23.69
C GLU A 557 -3.21 7.72 -23.66
N PHE A 558 -2.77 6.88 -22.72
CA PHE A 558 -3.32 5.55 -22.49
C PHE A 558 -4.01 5.48 -21.13
N VAL A 559 -3.24 5.40 -20.04
CA VAL A 559 -3.78 5.36 -18.67
C VAL A 559 -3.37 6.63 -17.92
N GLY A 560 -4.35 7.40 -17.46
CA GLY A 560 -4.11 8.57 -16.60
C GLY A 560 -4.23 8.14 -15.15
N ALA A 561 -3.15 8.22 -14.39
CA ALA A 561 -3.14 7.84 -12.98
C ALA A 561 -2.08 8.65 -12.23
N THR A 562 -2.38 9.02 -10.99
CA THR A 562 -1.47 9.84 -10.19
C THR A 562 -0.19 9.05 -9.87
N ARG A 563 0.98 9.62 -10.19
CA ARG A 563 2.31 9.10 -9.83
C ARG A 563 2.59 7.69 -10.35
N VAL A 564 2.27 7.41 -11.62
CA VAL A 564 2.68 6.14 -12.25
C VAL A 564 4.20 6.01 -12.22
N THR A 565 4.70 4.90 -11.71
CA THR A 565 6.14 4.61 -11.65
C THR A 565 6.55 3.56 -12.67
N ASP A 566 5.68 2.59 -12.98
CA ASP A 566 6.03 1.46 -13.83
C ASP A 566 4.81 0.74 -14.42
N LEU A 567 5.06 -0.21 -15.33
CA LEU A 567 4.10 -1.08 -16.01
C LEU A 567 4.79 -2.35 -16.53
N ASP A 568 4.07 -3.47 -16.53
CA ASP A 568 4.47 -4.75 -17.14
C ASP A 568 3.26 -5.48 -17.73
#